data_AF-A0A2T0W0Y0-F1
#
_entry.id   AF-A0A2T0W0Y0-F1
#
_cell.length_a   1.000
_cell.length_b   1.000
_cell.length_c   1.000
_cell.angle_alpha   90.00
_cell.angle_beta   90.00
_cell.angle_gamma   90.00
#
_symmetry.space_group_name_H-M   'P 1'
#
loop_
_entity.id
_entity.type
_entity.pdbx_description
1 polymer ?
#
loop_
_entity_poly.entity_id
_entity_poly.type
_entity_poly.pdbx_seq_one_letter_code
_entity_poly.pdbx_strand_id
1 'polypeptide(L)'
;MFLAWREIKYSKTRFALIIGVVVLVSYLVFFLTGLAYGLAQENRTSVDKWDATGIVLADESNLNINMSMFPKDLIDKVDAPETASLGVTSSVVQLVEESDDDSKVNVTFFGIDEDEFIFPEVIEGEAFNGDNEVIADISLKEEEGYELNDELSLAGMDSTVTIAGFTENSKFNVSPVLYTDHSTYQHIRASGFGEREDEIISAIVVQSDNGDLNGIELDTDDLQLYGIDEFITNLPGYNAQVLTFGLMIGFLVLIAAMIIGIFIYVLTLQKSSILGVMKAQGISSKYIGKSVVGQTLLLTLFGVLTGLSLTLITGLLLPNEVPYMNNVLFLVSITALLIAVALMGAFFSVRTVVKIDPLEAIS
;
A
#
# COMPACT_ATOMS: atom_id res chain seq x y z
N MET A 1 17.29 -1.95 35.57
CA MET A 1 17.52 -0.85 34.61
C MET A 1 18.78 -0.03 34.89
N PHE A 2 19.12 0.31 36.14
CA PHE A 2 20.33 1.09 36.47
C PHE A 2 21.65 0.52 35.88
N LEU A 3 21.83 -0.80 35.95
CA LEU A 3 23.01 -1.49 35.38
C LEU A 3 23.06 -1.36 33.85
N ALA A 4 21.93 -1.59 33.16
CA ALA A 4 21.83 -1.48 31.70
C ALA A 4 22.23 -0.09 31.19
N TRP A 5 21.79 0.98 31.87
CA TRP A 5 22.12 2.36 31.46
C TRP A 5 23.59 2.73 31.66
N ARG A 6 24.20 2.36 32.79
CA ARG A 6 25.65 2.58 33.01
C ARG A 6 26.49 1.84 32.00
N GLU A 7 26.03 0.67 31.59
CA GLU A 7 26.76 -0.19 30.67
C GLU A 7 26.76 0.34 29.23
N ILE A 8 25.62 0.86 28.76
CA ILE A 8 25.52 1.55 27.46
C ILE A 8 26.53 2.71 27.39
N LYS A 9 26.71 3.44 28.50
CA LYS A 9 27.70 4.54 28.58
C LYS A 9 29.16 4.07 28.55
N TYR A 10 29.46 2.85 29.00
CA TYR A 10 30.83 2.34 29.10
C TYR A 10 31.32 1.71 27.80
N SER A 11 30.49 0.94 27.09
CA SER A 11 30.86 0.23 25.86
C SER A 11 30.29 0.88 24.58
N LYS A 12 30.49 2.19 24.44
CA LYS A 12 29.82 3.06 23.45
C LYS A 12 29.88 2.53 22.01
N THR A 13 31.04 2.07 21.53
CA THR A 13 31.23 1.61 20.14
C THR A 13 30.44 0.35 19.82
N ARG A 14 30.40 -0.64 20.73
CA ARG A 14 29.65 -1.88 20.50
C ARG A 14 28.15 -1.64 20.50
N PHE A 15 27.68 -0.84 21.46
CA PHE A 15 26.26 -0.47 21.52
C PHE A 15 25.85 0.42 20.35
N ALA A 16 26.71 1.33 19.89
CA ALA A 16 26.46 2.14 18.69
C ALA A 16 26.30 1.27 17.44
N LEU A 17 27.14 0.23 17.26
CA LEU A 17 27.02 -0.69 16.13
C LEU A 17 25.68 -1.45 16.18
N ILE A 18 25.31 -1.98 17.35
CA ILE A 18 24.04 -2.71 17.52
C ILE A 18 22.84 -1.80 17.25
N ILE A 19 22.84 -0.61 17.86
CA ILE A 19 21.79 0.39 17.64
C ILE A 19 21.74 0.73 16.15
N GLY A 20 22.88 0.98 15.50
CA GLY A 20 22.95 1.29 14.07
C GLY A 20 22.33 0.21 13.20
N VAL A 21 22.62 -1.08 13.48
CA VAL A 21 22.01 -2.18 12.73
C VAL A 21 20.51 -2.27 12.99
N VAL A 22 20.06 -2.11 14.25
CA VAL A 22 18.61 -2.09 14.57
C VAL A 22 17.92 -0.92 13.87
N VAL A 23 18.54 0.27 13.84
CA VAL A 23 18.03 1.44 13.15
C VAL A 23 17.89 1.17 11.66
N LEU A 24 18.95 0.67 11.00
CA LEU A 24 18.94 0.40 9.56
C LEU A 24 17.90 -0.65 9.17
N VAL A 25 17.81 -1.76 9.92
CA VAL A 25 16.83 -2.80 9.61
C VAL A 25 15.41 -2.30 9.89
N SER A 26 15.18 -1.59 10.99
CA SER A 26 13.86 -1.01 11.28
C SER A 26 13.47 0.00 10.21
N TYR A 27 14.39 0.88 9.81
CA TYR A 27 14.19 1.84 8.73
C TYR A 27 13.79 1.14 7.42
N LEU A 28 14.52 0.10 7.01
CA LEU A 28 14.20 -0.66 5.81
C LEU A 28 12.82 -1.32 5.88
N VAL A 29 12.48 -1.91 7.03
CA VAL A 29 11.18 -2.55 7.25
C VAL A 29 10.06 -1.52 7.14
N PHE A 30 10.15 -0.38 7.83
CA PHE A 30 9.12 0.67 7.74
C PHE A 30 9.04 1.28 6.35
N PHE A 31 10.18 1.54 5.71
CA PHE A 31 10.23 2.13 4.38
C PHE A 31 9.57 1.22 3.34
N LEU A 32 9.92 -0.08 3.34
CA LEU A 32 9.28 -1.05 2.45
C LEU A 32 7.80 -1.25 2.76
N THR A 33 7.38 -1.10 4.01
CA THR A 33 5.96 -1.16 4.36
C THR A 33 5.20 0.02 3.77
N GLY A 34 5.76 1.23 3.84
CA GLY A 34 5.14 2.40 3.24
C GLY A 34 5.08 2.35 1.71
N LEU A 35 6.14 1.83 1.07
CA LEU A 35 6.13 1.56 -0.38
C LEU A 35 5.12 0.47 -0.76
N ALA A 36 5.10 -0.63 -0.02
CA ALA A 36 4.16 -1.72 -0.28
C ALA A 36 2.71 -1.25 -0.15
N TYR A 37 2.43 -0.41 0.85
CA TYR A 37 1.11 0.17 1.04
C TYR A 37 0.76 1.19 -0.04
N GLY A 38 1.68 2.11 -0.38
CA GLY A 38 1.46 3.09 -1.44
C GLY A 38 1.18 2.44 -2.79
N LEU A 39 2.04 1.51 -3.23
CA LEU A 39 1.82 0.74 -4.46
C LEU A 39 0.52 -0.07 -4.45
N ALA A 40 0.16 -0.68 -3.31
CA ALA A 40 -1.12 -1.38 -3.21
C ALA A 40 -2.29 -0.38 -3.36
N GLN A 41 -2.17 0.81 -2.78
CA GLN A 41 -3.19 1.84 -2.84
C GLN A 41 -3.37 2.36 -4.27
N GLU A 42 -2.30 2.63 -5.02
CA GLU A 42 -2.37 3.08 -6.43
C GLU A 42 -3.09 2.11 -7.38
N ASN A 43 -3.22 0.84 -7.02
CA ASN A 43 -3.99 -0.12 -7.82
C ASN A 43 -5.51 0.09 -7.68
N ARG A 44 -5.97 0.70 -6.59
CA ARG A 44 -7.38 0.64 -6.17
C ARG A 44 -7.96 1.93 -5.60
N THR A 45 -7.24 3.05 -5.53
CA THR A 45 -7.75 4.28 -4.90
C THR A 45 -9.06 4.75 -5.53
N SER A 46 -9.21 4.62 -6.85
CA SER A 46 -10.45 4.90 -7.55
C SER A 46 -11.61 3.98 -7.13
N VAL A 47 -11.33 2.71 -6.88
CA VAL A 47 -12.30 1.69 -6.42
C VAL A 47 -12.71 1.94 -4.97
N ASP A 48 -11.74 2.27 -4.10
CA ASP A 48 -11.97 2.52 -2.67
C ASP A 48 -12.91 3.73 -2.45
N LYS A 49 -13.01 4.66 -3.41
CA LYS A 49 -13.88 5.83 -3.36
C LYS A 49 -15.36 5.53 -3.57
N TRP A 50 -15.69 4.48 -4.29
CA TRP A 50 -17.08 4.15 -4.61
C TRP A 50 -17.90 3.77 -3.37
N ASP A 51 -17.22 3.40 -2.28
CA ASP A 51 -17.84 2.78 -1.09
C ASP A 51 -18.79 1.63 -1.49
N ALA A 52 -18.40 0.90 -2.53
CA ALA A 52 -19.20 -0.13 -3.15
C ALA A 52 -19.24 -1.37 -2.28
N THR A 53 -20.38 -2.04 -2.26
CA THR A 53 -20.51 -3.35 -1.60
C THR A 53 -20.03 -4.47 -2.52
N GLY A 54 -20.30 -4.33 -3.81
CA GLY A 54 -19.94 -5.33 -4.80
C GLY A 54 -19.78 -4.75 -6.20
N ILE A 55 -19.39 -5.62 -7.11
CA ILE A 55 -19.25 -5.33 -8.52
C ILE A 55 -19.79 -6.50 -9.33
N VAL A 56 -20.52 -6.18 -10.39
CA VAL A 56 -21.07 -7.14 -11.33
C VAL A 56 -20.26 -7.07 -12.62
N LEU A 57 -19.75 -8.21 -13.06
CA LEU A 57 -18.94 -8.38 -14.26
C LEU A 57 -19.58 -9.43 -15.17
N ALA A 58 -19.19 -9.48 -16.44
CA ALA A 58 -19.54 -10.59 -17.30
C ALA A 58 -19.03 -11.92 -16.71
N ASP A 59 -19.84 -12.98 -16.76
CA ASP A 59 -19.49 -14.32 -16.23
C ASP A 59 -18.15 -14.84 -16.81
N GLU A 60 -17.98 -14.71 -18.13
CA GLU A 60 -16.79 -15.15 -18.87
C GLU A 60 -15.54 -14.25 -18.66
N SER A 61 -15.65 -13.17 -17.88
CA SER A 61 -14.55 -12.21 -17.68
C SER A 61 -13.44 -12.74 -16.75
N ASN A 62 -13.70 -13.83 -16.02
CA ASN A 62 -12.79 -14.40 -15.03
C ASN A 62 -12.31 -13.34 -14.01
N LEU A 63 -13.26 -12.55 -13.48
CA LEU A 63 -13.06 -11.45 -12.53
C LEU A 63 -12.13 -10.33 -13.03
N ASN A 64 -11.87 -10.25 -14.34
CA ASN A 64 -11.01 -9.22 -14.91
C ASN A 64 -11.87 -8.15 -15.59
N ILE A 65 -11.97 -6.98 -14.96
CA ILE A 65 -12.76 -5.86 -15.51
C ILE A 65 -12.32 -5.43 -16.91
N ASN A 66 -11.04 -5.58 -17.25
CA ASN A 66 -10.53 -5.25 -18.59
C ASN A 66 -10.98 -6.27 -19.66
N MET A 67 -11.45 -7.45 -19.24
CA MET A 67 -12.00 -8.50 -20.11
C MET A 67 -13.54 -8.60 -19.99
N SER A 68 -14.13 -7.83 -19.07
CA SER A 68 -15.57 -7.76 -18.88
C SER A 68 -16.15 -6.71 -19.83
N MET A 69 -17.09 -7.13 -20.67
CA MET A 69 -17.77 -6.25 -21.62
C MET A 69 -19.17 -6.77 -21.88
N PHE A 70 -20.17 -5.92 -21.69
CA PHE A 70 -21.55 -6.27 -21.95
C PHE A 70 -22.40 -5.02 -22.24
N PRO A 71 -23.55 -5.14 -22.92
CA PRO A 71 -24.46 -4.03 -23.17
C PRO A 71 -24.97 -3.36 -21.87
N LYS A 72 -25.02 -2.03 -21.84
CA LYS A 72 -25.42 -1.23 -20.66
C LYS A 72 -26.85 -1.53 -20.19
N ASP A 73 -27.75 -1.92 -21.08
CA ASP A 73 -29.13 -2.29 -20.78
C ASP A 73 -29.26 -3.50 -19.84
N LEU A 74 -28.19 -4.28 -19.66
CA LEU A 74 -28.16 -5.32 -18.63
C LEU A 74 -28.16 -4.75 -17.19
N ILE A 75 -27.95 -3.45 -16.99
CA ILE A 75 -28.10 -2.83 -15.67
C ILE A 75 -29.51 -3.01 -15.11
N ASP A 76 -30.53 -3.03 -15.98
CA ASP A 76 -31.94 -3.29 -15.60
C ASP A 76 -32.17 -4.74 -15.12
N LYS A 77 -31.17 -5.62 -15.23
CA LYS A 77 -31.18 -7.00 -14.73
C LYS A 77 -30.52 -7.16 -13.37
N VAL A 78 -30.04 -6.08 -12.76
CA VAL A 78 -29.41 -6.07 -11.45
C VAL A 78 -30.36 -5.41 -10.46
N ASP A 79 -30.96 -6.20 -9.57
CA ASP A 79 -31.78 -5.68 -8.48
C ASP A 79 -30.88 -5.38 -7.28
N ALA A 80 -30.60 -4.09 -7.04
CA ALA A 80 -29.82 -3.60 -5.92
C ALA A 80 -30.35 -2.22 -5.45
N PRO A 81 -30.09 -1.80 -4.19
CA PRO A 81 -30.53 -0.50 -3.69
C PRO A 81 -30.00 0.68 -4.52
N GLU A 82 -28.70 0.65 -4.84
CA GLU A 82 -28.05 1.59 -5.75
C GLU A 82 -27.14 0.84 -6.73
N THR A 83 -27.19 1.26 -7.98
CA THR A 83 -26.41 0.71 -9.10
C THR A 83 -25.76 1.85 -9.86
N ALA A 84 -24.54 1.63 -10.33
CA ALA A 84 -23.84 2.57 -11.21
C ALA A 84 -23.17 1.82 -12.37
N SER A 85 -23.22 2.40 -13.55
CA SER A 85 -22.63 1.85 -14.76
C SER A 85 -21.19 2.34 -14.93
N LEU A 86 -20.27 1.41 -15.23
CA LEU A 86 -18.85 1.73 -15.34
C LEU A 86 -18.26 1.18 -16.63
N GLY A 87 -17.83 2.08 -17.52
CA GLY A 87 -16.95 1.76 -18.64
C GLY A 87 -15.49 1.89 -18.22
N VAL A 88 -14.63 0.91 -18.49
CA VAL A 88 -13.18 0.99 -18.24
C VAL A 88 -12.41 0.77 -19.53
N THR A 89 -11.50 1.68 -19.87
CA THR A 89 -10.57 1.49 -20.99
C THR A 89 -9.25 2.20 -20.74
N SER A 90 -8.14 1.57 -21.11
CA SER A 90 -6.81 2.18 -21.00
C SER A 90 -6.44 2.90 -22.29
N SER A 91 -5.77 4.04 -22.17
CA SER A 91 -5.26 4.80 -23.31
C SER A 91 -3.95 5.52 -22.94
N VAL A 92 -3.32 6.11 -23.94
CA VAL A 92 -2.14 6.97 -23.76
C VAL A 92 -2.51 8.37 -24.17
N VAL A 93 -2.26 9.33 -23.30
CA VAL A 93 -2.53 10.75 -23.55
C VAL A 93 -1.25 11.56 -23.58
N GLN A 94 -1.33 12.71 -24.24
CA GLN A 94 -0.25 13.67 -24.39
C GLN A 94 -0.85 15.06 -24.64
N LEU A 95 -0.27 16.11 -24.02
CA LEU A 95 -0.66 17.49 -24.29
C LEU A 95 -0.53 17.80 -25.79
N VAL A 96 -1.56 18.41 -26.39
CA VAL A 96 -1.54 18.74 -27.83
C VAL A 96 -0.39 19.69 -28.18
N GLU A 97 0.00 20.57 -27.26
CA GLU A 97 1.10 21.52 -27.47
C GLU A 97 2.50 20.91 -27.32
N GLU A 98 2.62 19.75 -26.67
CA GLU A 98 3.88 19.03 -26.49
C GLU A 98 3.90 17.79 -27.37
N SER A 99 4.86 17.71 -28.31
CA SER A 99 4.97 16.59 -29.24
C SER A 99 6.18 15.69 -28.97
N ASP A 100 6.78 15.74 -27.78
CA ASP A 100 7.92 14.90 -27.43
C ASP A 100 7.46 13.49 -27.04
N ASP A 101 8.26 12.47 -27.32
CA ASP A 101 7.87 11.08 -26.99
C ASP A 101 7.87 10.84 -25.46
N ASP A 102 8.63 11.67 -24.73
CA ASP A 102 8.79 11.62 -23.27
C ASP A 102 7.61 12.24 -22.49
N SER A 103 6.68 12.96 -23.14
CA SER A 103 5.52 13.60 -22.48
C SER A 103 4.24 12.75 -22.52
N LYS A 104 4.36 11.47 -22.89
CA LYS A 104 3.24 10.53 -22.98
C LYS A 104 2.95 9.88 -21.64
N VAL A 105 1.67 9.89 -21.25
CA VAL A 105 1.21 9.35 -19.97
C VAL A 105 0.18 8.25 -20.20
N ASN A 106 0.34 7.13 -19.51
CA ASN A 106 -0.66 6.06 -19.51
C ASN A 106 -1.79 6.43 -18.55
N VAL A 107 -3.02 6.43 -19.03
CA VAL A 107 -4.22 6.76 -18.25
C VAL A 107 -5.27 5.67 -18.39
N THR A 108 -6.18 5.63 -17.42
CA THR A 108 -7.41 4.82 -17.52
C THR A 108 -8.61 5.73 -17.60
N PHE A 109 -9.44 5.56 -18.62
CA PHE A 109 -10.71 6.26 -18.75
C PHE A 109 -11.81 5.48 -18.05
N PHE A 110 -12.54 6.18 -17.17
CA PHE A 110 -13.79 5.71 -16.59
C PHE A 110 -14.96 6.44 -17.23
N GLY A 111 -15.77 5.71 -17.99
CA GLY A 111 -17.06 6.18 -18.49
C GLY A 111 -18.12 5.98 -17.41
N ILE A 112 -18.71 7.09 -16.93
CA ILE A 112 -19.67 7.11 -15.83
C ILE A 112 -20.80 8.11 -16.12
N ASP A 113 -21.91 7.99 -15.38
CA ASP A 113 -22.98 9.00 -15.41
C ASP A 113 -22.87 9.97 -14.21
N GLU A 114 -23.22 11.25 -14.43
CA GLU A 114 -23.12 12.31 -13.39
C GLU A 114 -24.04 12.08 -12.18
N ASP A 115 -25.19 11.44 -12.41
CA ASP A 115 -26.19 11.18 -11.38
C ASP A 115 -25.91 9.92 -10.54
N GLU A 116 -24.82 9.18 -10.81
CA GLU A 116 -24.48 7.94 -10.13
C GLU A 116 -23.51 8.15 -8.94
N PHE A 117 -23.62 7.31 -7.90
CA PHE A 117 -22.83 7.44 -6.66
C PHE A 117 -21.31 7.28 -6.85
N ILE A 118 -20.86 6.72 -7.97
CA ILE A 118 -19.44 6.57 -8.31
C ILE A 118 -18.82 7.84 -8.91
N PHE A 119 -19.61 8.90 -9.10
CA PHE A 119 -19.13 10.19 -9.60
C PHE A 119 -18.12 10.81 -8.62
N PRO A 120 -16.93 11.24 -9.10
CA PRO A 120 -15.89 11.73 -8.21
C PRO A 120 -16.20 13.12 -7.66
N GLU A 121 -15.81 13.36 -6.40
CA GLU A 121 -15.78 14.73 -5.87
C GLU A 121 -14.71 15.55 -6.61
N VAL A 122 -15.14 16.67 -7.21
CA VAL A 122 -14.27 17.62 -7.91
C VAL A 122 -13.66 18.58 -6.87
N ILE A 123 -12.34 18.57 -6.76
CA ILE A 123 -11.59 19.43 -5.82
C ILE A 123 -11.12 20.75 -6.44
N GLU A 124 -11.02 20.78 -7.77
CA GLU A 124 -10.59 21.95 -8.54
C GLU A 124 -11.23 21.90 -9.93
N GLY A 125 -11.69 23.05 -10.45
CA GLY A 125 -12.38 23.12 -11.74
C GLY A 125 -13.89 22.84 -11.63
N GLU A 126 -14.46 22.26 -12.68
CA GLU A 126 -15.89 21.93 -12.78
C GLU A 126 -16.09 20.46 -13.16
N ALA A 127 -17.32 19.96 -13.01
CA ALA A 127 -17.72 18.66 -13.57
C ALA A 127 -17.64 18.70 -15.10
N PHE A 128 -17.44 17.55 -15.74
CA PHE A 128 -17.53 17.48 -17.20
C PHE A 128 -18.97 17.80 -17.65
N ASN A 129 -19.12 18.66 -18.65
CA ASN A 129 -20.41 19.18 -19.12
C ASN A 129 -20.59 18.90 -20.62
N GLY A 130 -20.40 17.65 -21.00
CA GLY A 130 -20.62 17.14 -22.35
C GLY A 130 -19.45 16.33 -22.90
N ASP A 131 -19.55 16.02 -24.19
CA ASP A 131 -18.60 15.16 -24.88
C ASP A 131 -17.17 15.75 -24.86
N ASN A 132 -16.18 14.88 -24.64
CA ASN A 132 -14.75 15.15 -24.63
C ASN A 132 -14.22 16.01 -23.48
N GLU A 133 -14.97 16.19 -22.39
CA GLU A 133 -14.43 16.74 -21.15
C GLU A 133 -14.08 15.62 -20.15
N VAL A 134 -13.03 15.84 -19.36
CA VAL A 134 -12.56 14.88 -18.36
C VAL A 134 -12.32 15.53 -16.99
N ILE A 135 -12.62 14.78 -15.94
CA ILE A 135 -12.12 15.05 -14.59
C ILE A 135 -10.89 14.16 -14.37
N ALA A 136 -9.73 14.78 -14.18
CA ALA A 136 -8.46 14.11 -14.06
C ALA A 136 -8.08 13.82 -12.61
N ASP A 137 -7.34 12.74 -12.36
CA ASP A 137 -6.64 12.60 -11.09
C ASP A 137 -5.59 13.72 -10.92
N ILE A 138 -5.52 14.28 -9.71
CA ILE A 138 -4.62 15.38 -9.37
C ILE A 138 -3.15 15.00 -9.58
N SER A 139 -2.79 13.71 -9.60
CA SER A 139 -1.42 13.29 -9.89
C SER A 139 -0.94 13.74 -11.27
N LEU A 140 -1.83 13.88 -12.26
CA LEU A 140 -1.47 14.42 -13.58
C LEU A 140 -1.01 15.88 -13.50
N LYS A 141 -1.55 16.64 -12.55
CA LYS A 141 -1.09 18.01 -12.29
C LYS A 141 0.18 18.04 -11.45
N GLU A 142 0.27 17.20 -10.42
CA GLU A 142 1.39 17.23 -9.46
C GLU A 142 2.67 16.54 -9.96
N GLU A 143 2.54 15.49 -10.77
CA GLU A 143 3.65 14.68 -11.29
C GLU A 143 4.01 15.08 -12.73
N GLU A 144 3.00 15.35 -13.59
CA GLU A 144 3.20 15.61 -15.03
C GLU A 144 3.00 17.09 -15.42
N GLY A 145 2.49 17.93 -14.51
CA GLY A 145 2.36 19.37 -14.72
C GLY A 145 1.15 19.81 -15.54
N TYR A 146 0.14 18.96 -15.72
CA TYR A 146 -1.08 19.30 -16.47
C TYR A 146 -1.92 20.34 -15.71
N GLU A 147 -2.57 21.23 -16.46
CA GLU A 147 -3.40 22.32 -15.94
C GLU A 147 -4.87 22.20 -16.39
N LEU A 148 -5.75 23.03 -15.81
CA LEU A 148 -7.14 23.13 -16.23
C LEU A 148 -7.22 23.70 -17.66
N ASN A 149 -8.14 23.15 -18.46
CA ASN A 149 -8.37 23.47 -19.87
C ASN A 149 -7.27 22.99 -20.82
N ASP A 150 -6.30 22.18 -20.35
CA ASP A 150 -5.36 21.53 -21.24
C ASP A 150 -6.09 20.56 -22.18
N GLU A 151 -5.71 20.59 -23.46
CA GLU A 151 -6.17 19.62 -24.46
C GLU A 151 -5.20 18.45 -24.53
N LEU A 152 -5.74 17.25 -24.35
CA LEU A 152 -5.04 15.98 -24.40
C LEU A 152 -5.37 15.27 -25.71
N SER A 153 -4.33 14.98 -26.50
CA SER A 153 -4.42 14.06 -27.63
C SER A 153 -4.40 12.62 -27.16
N LEU A 154 -5.21 11.76 -27.79
CA LEU A 154 -5.22 10.32 -27.51
C LEU A 154 -4.39 9.58 -28.56
N ALA A 155 -3.51 8.69 -28.10
CA ALA A 155 -2.66 7.93 -29.01
C ALA A 155 -3.48 7.03 -29.95
N GLY A 156 -3.28 7.19 -31.26
CA GLY A 156 -3.98 6.41 -32.27
C GLY A 156 -5.38 6.94 -32.65
N MET A 157 -5.76 8.12 -32.16
CA MET A 157 -7.01 8.80 -32.49
C MET A 157 -6.75 10.25 -32.94
N ASP A 158 -7.63 10.79 -33.79
CA ASP A 158 -7.59 12.21 -34.18
C ASP A 158 -8.41 13.10 -33.21
N SER A 159 -9.05 12.50 -32.19
CA SER A 159 -9.84 13.22 -31.18
C SER A 159 -8.98 13.66 -30.01
N THR A 160 -9.42 14.74 -29.36
CA THR A 160 -8.82 15.28 -28.13
C THR A 160 -9.86 15.29 -27.01
N VAL A 161 -9.39 15.34 -25.77
CA VAL A 161 -10.21 15.59 -24.58
C VAL A 161 -9.65 16.76 -23.78
N THR A 162 -10.50 17.50 -23.09
CA THR A 162 -10.13 18.70 -22.32
C THR A 162 -10.29 18.45 -20.83
N ILE A 163 -9.29 18.85 -20.03
CA ILE A 163 -9.35 18.74 -18.57
C ILE A 163 -10.28 19.83 -18.02
N ALA A 164 -11.48 19.44 -17.56
CA ALA A 164 -12.46 20.34 -16.96
C ALA A 164 -12.28 20.50 -15.45
N GLY A 165 -11.75 19.47 -14.79
CA GLY A 165 -11.56 19.46 -13.35
C GLY A 165 -10.56 18.41 -12.87
N PHE A 166 -10.25 18.46 -11.58
CA PHE A 166 -9.39 17.50 -10.90
C PHE A 166 -10.11 16.85 -9.70
N THR A 167 -9.76 15.60 -9.43
CA THR A 167 -10.14 14.85 -8.22
C THR A 167 -8.88 14.26 -7.55
N GLU A 168 -8.91 14.00 -6.25
CA GLU A 168 -7.76 13.41 -5.54
C GLU A 168 -7.81 11.88 -5.54
N ASN A 169 -6.68 11.18 -5.41
CA ASN A 169 -6.67 9.74 -5.10
C ASN A 169 -7.55 8.91 -6.05
N SER A 170 -7.33 9.04 -7.36
CA SER A 170 -7.99 8.24 -8.37
C SER A 170 -6.99 7.63 -9.33
N LYS A 171 -6.38 6.53 -8.87
CA LYS A 171 -5.57 5.63 -9.70
C LYS A 171 -6.25 4.27 -9.79
N PHE A 172 -6.10 3.60 -10.93
CA PHE A 172 -6.58 2.25 -11.18
C PHE A 172 -5.48 1.46 -11.88
N ASN A 173 -5.09 0.31 -11.33
CA ASN A 173 -3.93 -0.46 -11.79
C ASN A 173 -2.66 0.40 -12.00
N VAL A 174 -2.38 1.33 -11.07
CA VAL A 174 -1.20 2.22 -11.08
C VAL A 174 -1.27 3.36 -12.12
N SER A 175 -2.31 3.44 -12.94
CA SER A 175 -2.53 4.57 -13.86
C SER A 175 -3.51 5.58 -13.28
N PRO A 176 -3.27 6.90 -13.44
CA PRO A 176 -4.27 7.91 -13.12
C PRO A 176 -5.54 7.73 -13.93
N VAL A 177 -6.67 8.00 -13.30
CA VAL A 177 -8.00 7.88 -13.90
C VAL A 177 -8.43 9.23 -14.48
N LEU A 178 -8.99 9.19 -15.68
CA LEU A 178 -9.73 10.28 -16.30
C LEU A 178 -11.22 9.87 -16.34
N TYR A 179 -12.05 10.56 -15.58
CA TYR A 179 -13.51 10.34 -15.60
C TYR A 179 -14.12 11.13 -16.73
N THR A 180 -15.03 10.52 -17.47
CA THR A 180 -15.73 11.13 -18.61
C THR A 180 -17.11 10.51 -18.76
N ASP A 181 -17.92 11.07 -19.66
CA ASP A 181 -19.22 10.51 -19.97
C ASP A 181 -19.11 9.20 -20.77
N HIS A 182 -20.19 8.43 -20.79
CA HIS A 182 -20.19 7.17 -21.54
C HIS A 182 -20.00 7.39 -23.04
N SER A 183 -20.49 8.50 -23.62
CA SER A 183 -20.31 8.79 -25.05
C SER A 183 -18.83 8.90 -25.40
N THR A 184 -18.06 9.71 -24.69
CA THR A 184 -16.60 9.86 -24.90
C THR A 184 -15.89 8.53 -24.67
N TYR A 185 -16.26 7.81 -23.60
CA TYR A 185 -15.72 6.47 -23.34
C TYR A 185 -15.97 5.49 -24.51
N GLN A 186 -17.17 5.45 -25.11
CA GLN A 186 -17.47 4.57 -26.25
C GLN A 186 -16.59 4.91 -27.45
N HIS A 187 -16.38 6.21 -27.73
CA HIS A 187 -15.53 6.65 -28.84
C HIS A 187 -14.07 6.22 -28.62
N ILE A 188 -13.53 6.41 -27.41
CA ILE A 188 -12.16 6.00 -27.06
C ILE A 188 -12.02 4.48 -27.21
N ARG A 189 -12.96 3.72 -26.67
CA ARG A 189 -12.98 2.26 -26.77
C ARG A 189 -13.07 1.77 -28.22
N ALA A 190 -13.89 2.42 -29.06
CA ALA A 190 -14.11 2.02 -30.44
C ALA A 190 -12.82 2.04 -31.28
N SER A 191 -11.83 2.87 -30.92
CA SER A 191 -10.51 2.89 -31.58
C SER A 191 -9.80 1.53 -31.58
N GLY A 192 -9.98 0.73 -30.52
CA GLY A 192 -9.38 -0.59 -30.36
C GLY A 192 -10.27 -1.76 -30.76
N PHE A 193 -11.60 -1.58 -30.70
CA PHE A 193 -12.58 -2.69 -30.80
C PHE A 193 -13.64 -2.53 -31.91
N GLY A 194 -13.65 -1.39 -32.60
CA GLY A 194 -14.67 -1.02 -33.57
C GLY A 194 -15.94 -0.45 -32.94
N GLU A 195 -16.70 0.31 -33.73
CA GLU A 195 -18.00 0.87 -33.32
C GLU A 195 -19.04 -0.23 -33.13
N ARG A 196 -19.94 -0.01 -32.17
CA ARG A 196 -21.11 -0.87 -31.92
C ARG A 196 -22.34 0.01 -31.77
N GLU A 197 -23.50 -0.51 -32.17
CA GLU A 197 -24.77 0.20 -31.99
C GLU A 197 -25.19 0.25 -30.51
N ASP A 198 -24.84 -0.78 -29.74
CA ASP A 198 -25.12 -0.84 -28.30
C ASP A 198 -24.00 -0.18 -27.49
N GLU A 199 -24.39 0.58 -26.47
CA GLU A 199 -23.48 1.12 -25.45
C GLU A 199 -22.94 -0.04 -24.60
N ILE A 200 -21.62 -0.25 -24.62
CA ILE A 200 -20.96 -1.36 -23.91
C ILE A 200 -20.33 -0.83 -22.64
N ILE A 201 -20.57 -1.45 -21.49
CA ILE A 201 -19.87 -1.11 -20.23
C ILE A 201 -19.00 -2.29 -19.78
N SER A 202 -18.11 -2.04 -18.83
CA SER A 202 -17.20 -3.03 -18.28
C SER A 202 -17.72 -3.65 -16.99
N ALA A 203 -18.46 -2.89 -16.19
CA ALA A 203 -18.98 -3.34 -14.91
C ALA A 203 -20.24 -2.58 -14.50
N ILE A 204 -20.99 -3.17 -13.56
CA ILE A 204 -22.00 -2.46 -12.78
C ILE A 204 -21.53 -2.47 -11.33
N VAL A 205 -21.36 -1.30 -10.73
CA VAL A 205 -20.98 -1.14 -9.33
C VAL A 205 -22.26 -1.09 -8.49
N VAL A 206 -22.29 -1.83 -7.39
CA VAL A 206 -23.48 -1.93 -6.54
C VAL A 206 -23.17 -1.54 -5.09
N GLN A 207 -24.09 -0.79 -4.49
CA GLN A 207 -24.01 -0.38 -3.09
C GLN A 207 -25.25 -0.84 -2.32
N SER A 208 -25.04 -1.33 -1.10
CA SER A 208 -26.07 -1.84 -0.20
C SER A 208 -25.90 -1.22 1.18
N ASP A 209 -27.01 -0.78 1.79
CA ASP A 209 -27.02 -0.12 3.10
C ASP A 209 -26.33 -0.92 4.22
N ASN A 210 -26.36 -2.25 4.13
CA ASN A 210 -25.81 -3.14 5.15
C ASN A 210 -24.35 -3.56 4.87
N GLY A 211 -23.76 -3.11 3.75
CA GLY A 211 -22.43 -3.52 3.31
C GLY A 211 -22.31 -5.02 3.02
N ASP A 212 -23.44 -5.67 2.74
CA ASP A 212 -23.53 -7.10 2.44
C ASP A 212 -24.16 -7.31 1.06
N LEU A 213 -23.71 -8.33 0.36
CA LEU A 213 -24.22 -8.76 -0.95
C LEU A 213 -25.61 -9.38 -0.85
N ASN A 214 -26.06 -9.72 0.38
CA ASN A 214 -27.39 -10.24 0.63
C ASN A 214 -28.47 -9.24 0.19
N GLY A 215 -29.34 -9.69 -0.73
CA GLY A 215 -30.41 -8.87 -1.30
C GLY A 215 -30.08 -8.22 -2.64
N ILE A 216 -28.90 -8.51 -3.20
CA ILE A 216 -28.57 -8.18 -4.58
C ILE A 216 -28.87 -9.41 -5.45
N GLU A 217 -29.79 -9.28 -6.41
CA GLU A 217 -30.22 -10.36 -7.29
C GLU A 217 -29.90 -10.05 -8.75
N LEU A 218 -29.49 -11.08 -9.50
CA LEU A 218 -29.21 -10.98 -10.94
C LEU A 218 -30.25 -11.78 -11.71
N ASP A 219 -30.95 -11.12 -12.62
CA ASP A 219 -31.99 -11.70 -13.49
C ASP A 219 -31.40 -12.28 -14.81
N THR A 220 -30.11 -12.57 -14.85
CA THR A 220 -29.40 -13.15 -16.01
C THR A 220 -28.22 -14.03 -15.58
N ASP A 221 -27.90 -15.04 -16.40
CA ASP A 221 -26.72 -15.90 -16.24
C ASP A 221 -25.47 -15.31 -16.92
N ASP A 222 -25.61 -14.24 -17.70
CA ASP A 222 -24.49 -13.60 -18.42
C ASP A 222 -23.58 -12.77 -17.50
N LEU A 223 -24.06 -12.50 -16.28
CA LEU A 223 -23.42 -11.63 -15.30
C LEU A 223 -23.15 -12.38 -14.00
N GLN A 224 -22.10 -11.98 -13.30
CA GLN A 224 -21.74 -12.53 -12.00
C GLN A 224 -21.40 -11.42 -11.00
N LEU A 225 -21.96 -11.54 -9.80
CA LEU A 225 -21.74 -10.62 -8.67
C LEU A 225 -20.54 -11.08 -7.84
N TYR A 226 -19.65 -10.12 -7.53
CA TYR A 226 -18.49 -10.31 -6.67
C TYR A 226 -18.48 -9.26 -5.56
N GLY A 227 -17.93 -9.63 -4.39
CA GLY A 227 -17.66 -8.65 -3.33
C GLY A 227 -16.53 -7.70 -3.74
N ILE A 228 -16.57 -6.45 -3.29
CA ILE A 228 -15.56 -5.46 -3.70
C ILE A 228 -14.14 -5.86 -3.26
N ASP A 229 -13.98 -6.49 -2.09
CA ASP A 229 -12.69 -7.01 -1.61
C ASP A 229 -12.18 -8.17 -2.47
N GLU A 230 -13.08 -9.04 -2.94
CA GLU A 230 -12.73 -10.13 -3.87
C GLU A 230 -12.27 -9.56 -5.21
N PHE A 231 -12.96 -8.54 -5.72
CA PHE A 231 -12.55 -7.83 -6.93
C PHE A 231 -11.16 -7.19 -6.77
N ILE A 232 -10.93 -6.42 -5.71
CA ILE A 232 -9.63 -5.77 -5.43
C ILE A 232 -8.51 -6.81 -5.34
N THR A 233 -8.75 -7.92 -4.63
CA THR A 233 -7.73 -8.97 -4.49
C THR A 233 -7.45 -9.74 -5.78
N ASN A 234 -8.39 -9.74 -6.73
CA ASN A 234 -8.22 -10.35 -8.06
C ASN A 234 -7.76 -9.37 -9.15
N LEU A 235 -7.55 -8.09 -8.83
CA LEU A 235 -6.91 -7.16 -9.77
C LEU A 235 -5.58 -7.74 -10.27
N PRO A 236 -5.32 -7.74 -11.59
CA PRO A 236 -4.13 -8.36 -12.16
C PRO A 236 -2.83 -7.87 -11.50
N GLY A 237 -2.10 -8.79 -10.86
CA GLY A 237 -0.83 -8.49 -10.21
C GLY A 237 -0.92 -7.96 -8.76
N TYR A 238 -2.08 -7.46 -8.31
CA TYR A 238 -2.25 -6.87 -6.97
C TYR A 238 -1.89 -7.85 -5.85
N ASN A 239 -2.51 -9.02 -5.82
CA ASN A 239 -2.24 -10.01 -4.76
C ASN A 239 -0.80 -10.54 -4.81
N ALA A 240 -0.26 -10.75 -6.01
CA ALA A 240 1.13 -11.17 -6.17
C ALA A 240 2.12 -10.12 -5.62
N GLN A 241 1.83 -8.84 -5.84
CA GLN A 241 2.59 -7.71 -5.29
C GLN A 241 2.51 -7.67 -3.76
N VAL A 242 1.30 -7.71 -3.19
CA VAL A 242 1.08 -7.69 -1.74
C VAL A 242 1.79 -8.85 -1.06
N LEU A 243 1.67 -10.06 -1.61
CA LEU A 243 2.32 -11.26 -1.09
C LEU A 243 3.85 -11.15 -1.15
N THR A 244 4.40 -10.63 -2.25
CA THR A 244 5.85 -10.48 -2.44
C THR A 244 6.43 -9.48 -1.45
N PHE A 245 5.81 -8.31 -1.30
CA PHE A 245 6.22 -7.31 -0.29
C PHE A 245 6.07 -7.85 1.13
N GLY A 246 4.96 -8.53 1.43
CA GLY A 246 4.75 -9.18 2.73
C GLY A 246 5.84 -10.20 3.06
N LEU A 247 6.25 -11.01 2.09
CA LEU A 247 7.35 -11.97 2.24
C LEU A 247 8.70 -11.25 2.51
N MET A 248 9.03 -10.21 1.74
CA MET A 248 10.25 -9.42 1.94
C MET A 248 10.30 -8.77 3.33
N ILE A 249 9.20 -8.15 3.76
CA ILE A 249 9.05 -7.54 5.08
C ILE A 249 9.22 -8.62 6.18
N GLY A 250 8.57 -9.77 6.01
CA GLY A 250 8.69 -10.91 6.93
C GLY A 250 10.12 -11.41 7.07
N PHE A 251 10.85 -11.57 5.95
CA PHE A 251 12.26 -11.94 5.97
C PHE A 251 13.13 -10.89 6.67
N LEU A 252 12.89 -9.60 6.45
CA LEU A 252 13.65 -8.54 7.12
C LEU A 252 13.41 -8.55 8.63
N VAL A 253 12.17 -8.77 9.08
CA VAL A 253 11.86 -8.93 10.50
C VAL A 253 12.57 -10.16 11.08
N LEU A 254 12.58 -11.29 10.37
CA LEU A 254 13.30 -12.50 10.78
C LEU A 254 14.82 -12.26 10.89
N ILE A 255 15.41 -11.60 9.90
CA ILE A 255 16.84 -11.24 9.90
C ILE A 255 17.14 -10.29 11.06
N ALA A 256 16.28 -9.29 11.31
CA ALA A 256 16.38 -8.40 12.47
C ALA A 256 16.43 -9.19 13.78
N ALA A 257 15.52 -10.16 13.94
CA ALA A 257 15.44 -11.05 15.09
C ALA A 257 16.77 -11.76 15.35
N MET A 258 17.30 -12.38 14.29
CA MET A 258 18.49 -13.21 14.35
C MET A 258 19.72 -12.37 14.69
N ILE A 259 19.86 -11.23 14.02
CA ILE A 259 20.93 -10.28 14.27
C ILE A 259 20.91 -9.80 15.73
N ILE A 260 19.75 -9.35 16.22
CA ILE A 260 19.61 -8.90 17.62
C ILE A 260 19.94 -10.05 18.57
N GLY A 261 19.41 -11.25 18.33
CA GLY A 261 19.68 -12.44 19.13
C GLY A 261 21.18 -12.78 19.22
N ILE A 262 21.87 -12.82 18.07
CA ILE A 262 23.32 -13.08 17.99
C ILE A 262 24.10 -11.99 18.73
N PHE A 263 23.74 -10.72 18.55
CA PHE A 263 24.44 -9.62 19.22
C PHE A 263 24.27 -9.67 20.73
N ILE A 264 23.06 -9.90 21.24
CA ILE A 264 22.82 -10.04 22.68
C ILE A 264 23.54 -11.27 23.24
N TYR A 265 23.59 -12.36 22.48
CA TYR A 265 24.36 -13.55 22.84
C TYR A 265 25.87 -13.27 22.94
N VAL A 266 26.46 -12.64 21.93
CA VAL A 266 27.88 -12.26 21.93
C VAL A 266 28.19 -11.29 23.07
N LEU A 267 27.33 -10.29 23.30
CA LEU A 267 27.47 -9.37 24.43
C LEU A 267 27.41 -10.09 25.79
N THR A 268 26.55 -11.10 25.90
CA THR A 268 26.43 -11.90 27.12
C THR A 268 27.70 -12.72 27.36
N LEU A 269 28.23 -13.39 26.33
CA LEU A 269 29.46 -14.17 26.44
C LEU A 269 30.69 -13.32 26.77
N GLN A 270 30.85 -12.17 26.11
CA GLN A 270 31.95 -11.25 26.38
C GLN A 270 31.94 -10.70 27.81
N LYS A 271 30.81 -10.81 28.51
CA LYS A 271 30.64 -10.37 29.91
C LYS A 271 30.63 -11.53 30.89
N SER A 272 30.92 -12.76 30.46
CA SER A 272 30.81 -13.95 31.31
C SER A 272 31.55 -13.80 32.63
N SER A 273 32.79 -13.27 32.61
CA SER A 273 33.59 -13.02 33.81
C SER A 273 32.93 -12.03 34.78
N ILE A 274 32.41 -10.90 34.27
CA ILE A 274 31.71 -9.90 35.10
C ILE A 274 30.41 -10.48 35.69
N LEU A 275 29.67 -11.25 34.89
CA LEU A 275 28.45 -11.94 35.34
C LEU A 275 28.78 -13.01 36.40
N GLY A 276 29.91 -13.71 36.26
CA GLY A 276 30.45 -14.67 37.22
C GLY A 276 30.77 -14.03 38.57
N VAL A 277 31.49 -12.91 38.58
CA VAL A 277 31.78 -12.14 39.80
C VAL A 277 30.49 -11.66 40.48
N MET A 278 29.53 -11.15 39.71
CA MET A 278 28.23 -10.72 40.26
C MET A 278 27.46 -11.89 40.91
N LYS A 279 27.47 -13.07 40.28
CA LYS A 279 26.88 -14.28 40.87
C LYS A 279 27.62 -14.72 42.14
N ALA A 280 28.96 -14.68 42.14
CA ALA A 280 29.77 -15.00 43.32
C ALA A 280 29.51 -14.02 44.49
N GLN A 281 29.15 -12.77 44.20
CA GLN A 281 28.72 -11.77 45.17
C GLN A 281 27.26 -11.94 45.65
N GLY A 282 26.55 -12.99 45.19
CA GLY A 282 25.18 -13.31 45.62
C GLY A 282 24.06 -12.73 44.76
N ILE A 283 24.37 -12.10 43.61
CA ILE A 283 23.32 -11.59 42.71
C ILE A 283 22.64 -12.76 41.97
N SER A 284 21.32 -12.84 42.10
CA SER A 284 20.55 -13.92 41.46
C SER A 284 20.59 -13.88 39.92
N SER A 285 20.68 -15.05 39.30
CA SER A 285 20.59 -15.21 37.83
C SER A 285 19.32 -14.59 37.23
N LYS A 286 18.20 -14.58 37.98
CA LYS A 286 16.93 -13.96 37.57
C LYS A 286 17.06 -12.44 37.45
N TYR A 287 17.77 -11.80 38.38
CA TYR A 287 18.01 -10.37 38.32
C TYR A 287 18.91 -10.00 37.13
N ILE A 288 19.96 -10.78 36.89
CA ILE A 288 20.84 -10.59 35.73
C ILE A 288 20.06 -10.76 34.42
N GLY A 289 19.27 -11.84 34.30
CA GLY A 289 18.42 -12.08 33.13
C GLY A 289 17.43 -10.95 32.85
N LYS A 290 16.73 -10.45 33.88
CA LYS A 290 15.85 -9.27 33.76
C LYS A 290 16.62 -8.03 33.32
N SER A 291 17.87 -7.86 33.75
CA SER A 291 18.71 -6.74 33.33
C SER A 291 19.06 -6.83 31.84
N VAL A 292 19.38 -8.03 31.33
CA VAL A 292 19.67 -8.26 29.91
C VAL A 292 18.42 -7.98 29.06
N VAL A 293 17.26 -8.53 29.44
CA VAL A 293 16.00 -8.27 28.72
C VAL A 293 15.65 -6.78 28.73
N GLY A 294 15.81 -6.10 29.87
CA GLY A 294 15.56 -4.66 29.98
C GLY A 294 16.54 -3.83 29.14
N GLN A 295 17.78 -4.27 29.00
CA GLN A 295 18.76 -3.64 28.10
C GLN A 295 18.37 -3.82 26.63
N THR A 296 17.99 -5.03 26.23
CA THR A 296 17.51 -5.27 24.86
C THR A 296 16.29 -4.43 24.56
N LEU A 297 15.32 -4.36 25.48
CA LEU A 297 14.12 -3.53 25.31
C LEU A 297 14.48 -2.06 25.03
N LEU A 298 15.38 -1.47 25.82
CA LEU A 298 15.78 -0.07 25.65
C LEU A 298 16.51 0.16 24.32
N LEU A 299 17.40 -0.75 23.94
CA LEU A 299 18.16 -0.65 22.68
C LEU A 299 17.25 -0.80 21.47
N THR A 300 16.35 -1.79 21.50
CA THR A 300 15.37 -2.01 20.44
C THR A 300 14.40 -0.85 20.34
N LEU A 301 13.85 -0.38 21.46
CA LEU A 301 12.92 0.75 21.44
C LEU A 301 13.58 1.99 20.83
N PHE A 302 14.81 2.30 21.25
CA PHE A 302 15.55 3.43 20.67
C PHE A 302 15.82 3.23 19.18
N GLY A 303 16.29 2.05 18.77
CA GLY A 303 16.60 1.76 17.36
C GLY A 303 15.37 1.77 16.46
N VAL A 304 14.27 1.16 16.90
CA VAL A 304 13.00 1.10 16.16
C VAL A 304 12.39 2.49 16.03
N LEU A 305 12.32 3.27 17.13
CA LEU A 305 11.77 4.63 17.07
C LEU A 305 12.62 5.57 16.21
N THR A 306 13.95 5.43 16.26
CA THR A 306 14.85 6.19 15.39
C THR A 306 14.67 5.78 13.93
N GLY A 307 14.57 4.48 13.64
CA GLY A 307 14.27 3.98 12.29
C GLY A 307 12.95 4.50 11.75
N LEU A 308 11.88 4.44 12.56
CA LEU A 308 10.57 5.00 12.23
C LEU A 308 10.66 6.50 11.94
N SER A 309 11.35 7.25 12.80
CA SER A 309 11.52 8.70 12.63
C SER A 309 12.25 9.02 11.33
N LEU A 310 13.30 8.28 11.00
CA LEU A 310 14.02 8.42 9.73
C LEU A 310 13.12 8.09 8.54
N THR A 311 12.31 7.02 8.63
CA THR A 311 11.37 6.67 7.56
C THR A 311 10.33 7.75 7.33
N LEU A 312 9.75 8.33 8.39
CA LEU A 312 8.81 9.43 8.28
C LEU A 312 9.46 10.68 7.67
N ILE A 313 10.69 11.01 8.09
CA ILE A 313 11.45 12.13 7.50
C ILE A 313 11.74 11.87 6.03
N THR A 314 12.17 10.66 5.65
CA THR A 314 12.40 10.30 4.26
C THR A 314 11.11 10.44 3.45
N GLY A 315 9.97 9.97 3.98
CA GLY A 315 8.68 10.08 3.32
C GLY A 315 8.27 11.51 2.97
N LEU A 316 8.63 12.49 3.80
CA LEU A 316 8.38 13.91 3.54
C LEU A 316 9.30 14.53 2.48
N LEU A 317 10.41 13.86 2.15
CA LEU A 317 11.41 14.32 1.19
C LEU A 317 11.34 13.56 -0.13
N LEU A 318 10.46 12.57 -0.25
CA LEU A 318 10.29 11.80 -1.48
C LEU A 318 9.60 12.67 -2.55
N PRO A 319 10.00 12.52 -3.81
CA PRO A 319 9.23 13.01 -4.95
C PRO A 319 7.83 12.36 -5.00
N ASN A 320 6.86 13.04 -5.61
CA ASN A 320 5.46 12.59 -5.68
C ASN A 320 5.30 11.30 -6.50
N GLU A 321 6.20 11.08 -7.47
CA GLU A 321 6.23 9.90 -8.35
C GLU A 321 6.62 8.62 -7.59
N VAL A 322 7.14 8.73 -6.36
CA VAL A 322 7.45 7.56 -5.54
C VAL A 322 6.20 7.14 -4.78
N PRO A 323 5.64 5.94 -5.04
CA PRO A 323 4.36 5.49 -4.49
C PRO A 323 4.50 5.06 -3.02
N TYR A 324 4.65 6.06 -2.15
CA TYR A 324 4.92 5.89 -0.73
C TYR A 324 3.79 6.49 0.09
N MET A 325 3.10 5.64 0.84
CA MET A 325 2.02 6.07 1.73
C MET A 325 2.19 5.48 3.13
N ASN A 326 1.80 6.23 4.14
CA ASN A 326 1.89 5.78 5.53
C ASN A 326 0.54 5.30 6.05
N ASN A 327 0.49 4.05 6.51
CA ASN A 327 -0.64 3.54 7.27
C ASN A 327 -0.29 3.41 8.76
N VAL A 328 -0.96 4.17 9.62
CA VAL A 328 -0.67 4.20 11.07
C VAL A 328 -0.81 2.82 11.70
N LEU A 329 -1.81 2.03 11.30
CA LEU A 329 -2.02 0.68 11.83
C LEU A 329 -0.85 -0.24 11.46
N PHE A 330 -0.35 -0.17 10.23
CA PHE A 330 0.81 -0.94 9.80
C PHE A 330 2.09 -0.51 10.53
N LEU A 331 2.33 0.79 10.67
CA LEU A 331 3.50 1.31 11.41
C LEU A 331 3.49 0.85 12.88
N VAL A 332 2.34 0.92 13.55
CA VAL A 332 2.20 0.45 14.94
C VAL A 332 2.36 -1.06 15.03
N SER A 333 1.75 -1.81 14.11
CA SER A 333 1.83 -3.28 14.09
C SER A 333 3.26 -3.77 13.89
N ILE A 334 4.00 -3.15 12.97
CA ILE A 334 5.41 -3.46 12.72
C ILE A 334 6.31 -3.04 13.88
N THR A 335 6.05 -1.88 14.48
CA THR A 335 6.77 -1.43 15.68
C THR A 335 6.64 -2.47 16.80
N ALA A 336 5.40 -2.93 17.06
CA ALA A 336 5.12 -3.96 18.05
C ALA A 336 5.79 -5.29 17.69
N LEU A 337 5.73 -5.70 16.42
CA LEU A 337 6.35 -6.93 15.91
C LEU A 337 7.88 -6.92 16.09
N LEU A 338 8.56 -5.85 15.67
CA LEU A 338 10.01 -5.72 15.81
C LEU A 338 10.45 -5.76 17.29
N ILE A 339 9.71 -5.11 18.18
CA ILE A 339 9.98 -5.15 19.62
C ILE A 339 9.76 -6.56 20.18
N ALA A 340 8.64 -7.20 19.86
CA ALA A 340 8.32 -8.56 20.33
C ALA A 340 9.40 -9.57 19.89
N VAL A 341 9.79 -9.50 18.62
CA VAL A 341 10.79 -10.37 18.02
C VAL A 341 12.19 -10.15 18.62
N ALA A 342 12.58 -8.91 18.87
CA ALA A 342 13.83 -8.59 19.55
C ALA A 342 13.87 -9.14 20.99
N LEU A 343 12.75 -9.04 21.72
CA LEU A 343 12.62 -9.59 23.07
C LEU A 343 12.70 -11.11 23.07
N MET A 344 12.08 -11.79 22.09
CA MET A 344 12.22 -13.23 21.90
C MET A 344 13.70 -13.62 21.69
N GLY A 345 14.44 -12.87 20.88
CA GLY A 345 15.89 -13.03 20.73
C GLY A 345 16.66 -12.86 22.04
N ALA A 346 16.29 -11.88 22.87
CA ALA A 346 16.89 -11.66 24.19
C ALA A 346 16.67 -12.84 25.14
N PHE A 347 15.46 -13.41 25.17
CA PHE A 347 15.13 -14.56 26.01
C PHE A 347 16.02 -15.78 25.70
N PHE A 348 16.36 -16.00 24.43
CA PHE A 348 17.29 -17.07 24.05
C PHE A 348 18.67 -16.87 24.70
N SER A 349 19.18 -15.64 24.73
CA SER A 349 20.45 -15.30 25.38
C SER A 349 20.42 -15.41 26.91
N VAL A 350 19.27 -15.22 27.55
CA VAL A 350 19.14 -15.36 29.01
C VAL A 350 19.47 -16.80 29.47
N ARG A 351 19.20 -17.82 28.65
CA ARG A 351 19.62 -19.20 28.97
C ARG A 351 21.13 -19.32 29.15
N THR A 352 21.90 -18.59 28.36
CA THR A 352 23.37 -18.53 28.48
C THR A 352 23.77 -17.89 29.80
N VAL A 353 23.12 -16.78 30.20
CA VAL A 353 23.37 -16.13 31.50
C VAL A 353 23.19 -17.10 32.67
N VAL A 354 22.12 -17.89 32.65
CA VAL A 354 21.81 -18.84 33.73
C VAL A 354 22.90 -19.90 33.86
N LYS A 355 23.44 -20.39 32.72
CA LYS A 355 24.42 -21.48 32.67
C LYS A 355 25.87 -21.09 33.02
N ILE A 356 26.19 -19.80 33.15
CA ILE A 356 27.55 -19.35 33.53
C ILE A 356 27.87 -19.84 34.95
N ASP A 357 28.91 -20.67 35.09
CA ASP A 357 29.49 -21.08 36.37
C ASP A 357 30.43 -19.98 36.91
N PRO A 358 30.21 -19.44 38.13
CA PRO A 358 31.09 -18.44 38.73
C PRO A 358 32.54 -18.89 38.89
N LEU A 359 32.80 -20.18 39.15
CA LEU A 359 34.17 -20.71 39.34
C LEU A 359 34.96 -20.71 38.04
N GLU A 360 34.36 -21.18 36.94
CA GLU A 360 34.99 -21.18 35.61
C GLU A 360 35.11 -19.79 35.00
N ALA A 361 34.20 -18.86 35.35
CA ALA A 361 34.22 -17.50 34.80
C ALA A 361 35.25 -16.56 35.46
N ILE A 362 35.74 -16.92 36.64
CA ILE A 362 36.69 -16.11 37.45
C ILE A 362 38.12 -16.68 37.38
N SER A 363 38.28 -17.98 37.16
CA SER A 363 39.57 -18.63 36.86
C SER A 363 40.12 -18.21 35.49
#